data_AF-A0A2G6ZRQ8-F1
#
_entry.id   AF-A0A2G6ZRQ8-F1
#
_cell.length_a   1.000
_cell.length_b   1.000
_cell.length_c   1.000
_cell.angle_alpha   90.00
_cell.angle_beta   90.00
_cell.angle_gamma   90.00
#
_symmetry.space_group_name_H-M   'P 1'
#
loop_
_entity.id
_entity.type
_entity.pdbx_description
1 polymer ?
#
loop_
_entity_poly.entity_id
_entity_poly.type
_entity_poly.pdbx_seq_one_letter_code
_entity_poly.pdbx_strand_id
1 'polypeptide(L)'
;MPVNVISQTRFTLQRDDVQRTMLAQRDASDAVLKSKTGVWRKIRLASIAAVPLLALVAATIQKGLGTQICFGLMLLLGVLFYASHWNIKQRMYEMGARRTVSRQSVIEMVQQQIFKGQPQLACAATFDENGLQLQQGDLQLAAAYDDASRIGIIFERQGMLQITPAANSSPDAIFFIPLRQLPNAQAVMQRLQRSPGFVAVQA
;
A
#
# COMPACT_ATOMS: atom_id res chain seq x y z
N MET A 1 -33.49 -21.09 -10.80
CA MET A 1 -32.34 -21.95 -11.17
C MET A 1 -31.42 -22.02 -9.97
N PRO A 2 -30.89 -23.20 -9.59
CA PRO A 2 -29.94 -23.27 -8.48
C PRO A 2 -28.69 -22.46 -8.83
N VAL A 3 -28.33 -21.52 -7.97
CA VAL A 3 -27.08 -20.76 -8.10
C VAL A 3 -25.94 -21.76 -7.90
N ASN A 4 -25.07 -21.92 -8.90
CA ASN A 4 -23.95 -22.83 -8.79
C ASN A 4 -22.87 -22.18 -7.91
N VAL A 5 -22.71 -22.71 -6.70
CA VAL A 5 -21.79 -22.16 -5.69
C VAL A 5 -20.40 -22.75 -5.93
N ILE A 6 -19.43 -21.89 -6.23
CA ILE A 6 -18.02 -22.28 -6.44
C ILE A 6 -17.39 -22.62 -5.09
N SER A 7 -17.65 -21.78 -4.07
CA SER A 7 -17.12 -21.94 -2.73
C SER A 7 -18.00 -21.23 -1.70
N GLN A 8 -18.21 -21.86 -0.55
CA GLN A 8 -18.88 -21.24 0.59
C GLN A 8 -18.15 -21.65 1.87
N THR A 9 -17.82 -20.67 2.70
CA THR A 9 -17.13 -20.93 3.97
C THR A 9 -17.50 -19.91 5.04
N ARG A 10 -17.46 -20.36 6.29
CA ARG A 10 -17.51 -19.52 7.48
C ARG A 10 -16.20 -19.71 8.21
N PHE A 11 -15.58 -18.61 8.60
CA PHE A 11 -14.27 -18.63 9.22
C PHE A 11 -14.08 -17.52 10.21
N THR A 12 -13.05 -17.66 11.03
CA THR A 12 -12.64 -16.65 12.00
C THR A 12 -11.36 -16.00 11.52
N LEU A 13 -11.42 -14.69 11.31
CA LEU A 13 -10.29 -13.89 10.93
C LEU A 13 -9.54 -13.45 12.19
N GLN A 14 -8.24 -13.74 12.25
CA GLN A 14 -7.39 -13.34 13.37
C GLN A 14 -6.75 -11.98 13.10
N ARG A 15 -6.73 -11.11 14.11
CA ARG A 15 -6.14 -9.76 14.00
C ARG A 15 -4.69 -9.81 13.57
N ASP A 16 -3.92 -10.72 14.14
CA ASP A 16 -2.48 -10.82 13.91
C ASP A 16 -2.16 -11.22 12.46
N ASP A 17 -3.00 -12.04 11.83
CA ASP A 17 -2.83 -12.46 10.44
C ASP A 17 -3.15 -11.33 9.46
N VAL A 18 -4.21 -10.55 9.74
CA VAL A 18 -4.54 -9.35 8.97
C VAL A 18 -3.44 -8.32 9.12
N GLN A 19 -2.99 -8.05 10.34
CA GLN A 19 -1.92 -7.11 10.62
C GLN A 19 -0.62 -7.50 9.89
N ARG A 20 -0.23 -8.77 9.93
CA ARG A 20 0.96 -9.28 9.22
C ARG A 20 0.85 -9.02 7.72
N THR A 21 -0.31 -9.31 7.13
CA THR A 21 -0.56 -9.13 5.69
C THR A 21 -0.51 -7.65 5.29
N MET A 22 -1.17 -6.78 6.06
CA MET A 22 -1.18 -5.34 5.79
C MET A 22 0.20 -4.70 5.98
N LEU A 23 0.97 -5.14 6.98
CA LEU A 23 2.36 -4.71 7.18
C LEU A 23 3.25 -5.18 6.02
N ALA A 24 3.09 -6.42 5.56
CA ALA A 24 3.81 -6.92 4.40
C ALA A 24 3.47 -6.13 3.13
N GLN A 25 2.20 -5.78 2.93
CA GLN A 25 1.75 -4.90 1.85
C GLN A 25 2.42 -3.53 1.91
N ARG A 26 2.39 -2.90 3.09
CA ARG A 26 3.06 -1.63 3.34
C ARG A 26 4.56 -1.71 3.09
N ASP A 27 5.23 -2.76 3.52
CA ASP A 27 6.67 -2.94 3.32
C ASP A 27 7.05 -3.13 1.85
N ALA A 28 6.23 -3.83 1.05
CA ALA A 28 6.48 -3.92 -0.38
C ALA A 28 6.22 -2.60 -1.11
N SER A 29 5.17 -1.87 -0.73
CA SER A 29 4.94 -0.51 -1.25
C SER A 29 6.12 0.40 -0.92
N ASP A 30 6.63 0.32 0.31
CA ASP A 30 7.84 1.04 0.72
C ASP A 30 9.09 0.61 -0.05
N ALA A 31 9.24 -0.68 -0.38
CA ALA A 31 10.34 -1.18 -1.20
C ALA A 31 10.30 -0.61 -2.63
N VAL A 32 9.10 -0.53 -3.23
CA VAL A 32 8.89 0.10 -4.54
C VAL A 32 9.16 1.62 -4.47
N LEU A 33 8.71 2.28 -3.41
CA LEU A 33 9.03 3.69 -3.18
C LEU A 33 10.54 3.89 -3.05
N LYS A 34 11.24 3.02 -2.31
CA LYS A 34 12.68 3.08 -2.11
C LYS A 34 13.45 2.80 -3.40
N SER A 35 13.00 1.86 -4.24
CA SER A 35 13.65 1.60 -5.53
C SER A 35 13.50 2.80 -6.47
N LYS A 36 12.32 3.43 -6.53
CA LYS A 36 12.07 4.58 -7.39
C LYS A 36 12.62 5.91 -6.86
N THR A 37 12.78 6.08 -5.55
CA THR A 37 13.21 7.37 -4.95
C THR A 37 14.58 7.31 -4.27
N GLY A 38 15.19 6.13 -4.17
CA GLY A 38 16.38 5.89 -3.33
C GLY A 38 17.61 6.72 -3.72
N VAL A 39 17.88 6.87 -5.02
CA VAL A 39 19.00 7.67 -5.52
C VAL A 39 18.82 9.14 -5.13
N TRP A 40 17.62 9.70 -5.37
CA TRP A 40 17.29 11.08 -5.01
C TRP A 40 17.33 11.32 -3.50
N ARG A 41 16.83 10.38 -2.70
CA ARG A 41 16.94 10.45 -1.22
C ARG A 41 18.38 10.49 -0.74
N LYS A 42 19.29 9.70 -1.34
CA LYS A 42 20.73 9.75 -1.04
C LYS A 42 21.35 11.08 -1.43
N ILE A 43 21.03 11.61 -2.62
CA ILE A 43 21.49 12.93 -3.08
C ILE A 43 21.03 14.03 -2.12
N ARG A 44 19.78 13.96 -1.63
CA ARG A 44 19.25 14.91 -0.66
C ARG A 44 20.02 14.87 0.67
N LEU A 45 20.24 13.67 1.21
CA LEU A 45 21.00 13.50 2.47
C LEU A 45 22.45 13.96 2.32
N ALA A 46 23.11 13.62 1.22
CA ALA A 46 24.47 14.07 0.92
C ALA A 46 24.53 15.60 0.82
N SER A 47 23.54 16.24 0.19
CA SER A 47 23.47 17.70 0.08
C SER A 47 23.28 18.36 1.45
N ILE A 48 22.40 17.83 2.31
CA ILE A 48 22.20 18.34 3.68
C ILE A 48 23.50 18.24 4.51
N ALA A 49 24.23 17.12 4.40
CA ALA A 49 25.46 16.91 5.16
C ALA A 49 26.64 17.75 4.63
N ALA A 50 26.74 17.93 3.31
CA ALA A 50 27.86 18.61 2.67
C ALA A 50 27.82 20.14 2.81
N VAL A 51 26.62 20.75 2.83
CA VAL A 51 26.46 22.21 2.96
C VAL A 51 27.08 22.78 4.25
N PRO A 52 26.80 22.28 5.46
CA PRO A 52 27.42 22.80 6.69
C PRO A 52 28.94 22.56 6.74
N LEU A 53 29.42 21.45 6.15
CA LEU A 53 30.85 21.15 6.01
C LEU A 53 31.54 22.17 5.10
N LEU A 54 30.95 22.49 3.95
CA LEU A 54 31.45 23.52 3.05
C LEU A 54 31.40 24.92 3.67
N ALA A 55 30.39 25.20 4.51
CA ALA A 55 30.30 26.47 5.25
C ALA A 55 31.46 26.64 6.23
N LEU A 56 31.79 25.57 6.98
CA LEU A 56 32.93 25.56 7.90
C LEU A 56 34.27 25.75 7.17
N VAL A 57 34.46 25.07 6.04
CA VAL A 57 35.66 25.22 5.21
C VAL A 57 35.75 26.62 4.60
N ALA A 58 34.65 27.20 4.14
CA ALA A 58 34.63 28.56 3.60
C ALA A 58 34.99 29.61 4.66
N ALA A 59 34.68 29.36 5.93
CA ALA A 59 35.00 30.26 7.04
C ALA A 59 36.50 30.24 7.45
N THR A 60 37.24 29.18 7.09
CA THR A 60 38.67 29.04 7.44
C THR A 60 39.62 29.47 6.31
N ILE A 61 39.12 29.69 5.09
CA ILE A 61 39.93 30.08 3.94
C ILE A 61 40.00 31.61 3.83
N GLN A 62 41.19 32.15 3.55
CA GLN A 62 41.37 33.58 3.24
C GLN A 62 40.56 33.97 2.00
N LYS A 63 39.88 35.14 2.06
CA LYS A 63 39.00 35.64 1.00
C LYS A 63 39.74 35.63 -0.36
N GLY A 64 39.26 34.78 -1.28
CA GLY A 64 39.92 34.51 -2.56
C GLY A 64 39.19 33.45 -3.39
N LEU A 65 39.84 32.93 -4.43
CA LEU A 65 39.25 31.96 -5.38
C LEU A 65 38.65 30.72 -4.68
N GLY A 66 39.25 30.26 -3.57
CA GLY A 66 38.72 29.15 -2.77
C GLY A 66 37.34 29.41 -2.16
N THR A 67 37.09 30.62 -1.65
CA THR A 67 35.76 31.00 -1.12
C THR A 67 34.68 31.06 -2.20
N GLN A 68 35.04 31.48 -3.42
CA GLN A 68 34.12 31.49 -4.58
C GLN A 68 33.77 30.06 -5.03
N ILE A 69 34.75 29.15 -5.04
CA ILE A 69 34.53 27.73 -5.35
C ILE A 69 33.60 27.08 -4.31
N CYS A 70 33.81 27.33 -3.01
CA CYS A 70 32.91 26.85 -1.95
C CYS A 70 31.49 27.37 -2.14
N PHE A 71 31.32 28.66 -2.45
CA PHE A 71 30.01 29.25 -2.68
C PHE A 71 29.31 28.67 -3.91
N GLY A 72 30.04 28.46 -5.01
CA GLY A 72 29.54 27.79 -6.21
C GLY A 72 29.09 26.34 -5.95
N LEU A 73 29.88 25.58 -5.17
CA LEU A 73 29.52 24.23 -4.74
C LEU A 73 28.27 24.21 -3.86
N MET A 74 28.13 25.17 -2.93
CA MET A 74 26.92 25.29 -2.11
C MET A 74 25.68 25.60 -2.96
N LEU A 75 25.80 26.48 -3.96
CA LEU A 75 24.72 26.79 -4.90
C LEU A 75 24.31 25.55 -5.70
N LEU A 76 25.30 24.81 -6.23
CA LEU A 76 25.07 23.56 -6.94
C LEU A 76 24.36 22.51 -6.06
N LEU A 77 24.79 22.34 -4.81
CA LEU A 77 24.14 21.44 -3.84
C LEU A 77 22.72 21.91 -3.49
N GLY A 78 22.48 23.22 -3.42
CA GLY A 78 21.14 23.79 -3.25
C GLY A 78 20.22 23.44 -4.43
N VAL A 79 20.70 23.56 -5.66
CA VAL A 79 19.97 23.15 -6.88
C VAL A 79 19.70 21.65 -6.87
N LEU A 80 20.68 20.81 -6.54
CA LEU A 80 20.53 19.36 -6.42
C LEU A 80 19.54 18.95 -5.32
N PHE A 81 19.53 19.66 -4.19
CA PHE A 81 18.58 19.47 -3.11
C PHE A 81 17.14 19.77 -3.58
N TYR A 82 16.95 20.89 -4.27
CA TYR A 82 15.65 21.28 -4.82
C TYR A 82 15.15 20.29 -5.88
N ALA A 83 16.01 19.94 -6.85
CA ALA A 83 15.70 18.96 -7.90
C ALA A 83 15.38 17.57 -7.33
N SER A 84 16.07 17.15 -6.27
CA SER A 84 15.79 15.91 -5.55
C SER A 84 14.43 15.96 -4.84
N HIS A 85 14.14 17.04 -4.12
CA HIS A 85 12.86 17.21 -3.45
C HIS A 85 11.69 17.16 -4.45
N TRP A 86 11.83 17.85 -5.58
CA TRP A 86 10.85 17.84 -6.66
C TRP A 86 10.66 16.43 -7.24
N ASN A 87 11.74 15.74 -7.62
CA ASN A 87 11.66 14.39 -8.20
C ASN A 87 11.04 13.37 -7.25
N ILE A 88 11.35 13.44 -5.94
CA ILE A 88 10.73 12.57 -4.94
C ILE A 88 9.22 12.85 -4.89
N LYS A 89 8.82 14.12 -4.86
CA LYS A 89 7.42 14.52 -4.78
C LYS A 89 6.65 14.12 -6.04
N GLN A 90 7.22 14.33 -7.22
CA GLN A 90 6.62 13.97 -8.49
C GLN A 90 6.45 12.45 -8.63
N ARG A 91 7.50 11.66 -8.33
CA ARG A 91 7.39 10.20 -8.35
C ARG A 91 6.36 9.68 -7.33
N MET A 92 6.25 10.31 -6.16
CA MET A 92 5.21 9.97 -5.19
C MET A 92 3.80 10.26 -5.73
N TYR A 93 3.59 11.39 -6.42
CA TYR A 93 2.31 11.70 -7.07
C TYR A 93 1.97 10.75 -8.21
N GLU A 94 2.94 10.38 -9.05
CA GLU A 94 2.76 9.41 -10.14
C GLU A 94 2.34 8.03 -9.62
N MET A 95 2.68 7.69 -8.37
CA MET A 95 2.27 6.45 -7.71
C MET A 95 0.96 6.58 -6.92
N GLY A 96 0.28 7.74 -6.99
CA GLY A 96 -0.92 8.02 -6.20
C GLY A 96 -0.67 8.14 -4.68
N ALA A 97 0.60 8.08 -4.25
CA ALA A 97 0.99 8.06 -2.84
C ALA A 97 1.10 9.50 -2.31
N ARG A 98 0.04 9.99 -1.66
CA ARG A 98 0.05 11.33 -1.01
C ARG A 98 0.93 11.38 0.25
N ARG A 99 1.08 10.25 0.95
CA ARG A 99 1.92 10.11 2.17
C ARG A 99 2.47 8.69 2.28
N THR A 100 3.62 8.55 2.94
CA THR A 100 4.13 7.25 3.41
C THR A 100 3.33 6.80 4.62
N VAL A 101 2.72 5.62 4.56
CA VAL A 101 1.96 5.05 5.68
C VAL A 101 2.94 4.43 6.70
N SER A 102 2.86 4.88 7.94
CA SER A 102 3.71 4.35 9.02
C SER A 102 3.22 2.96 9.44
N ARG A 103 4.12 2.10 9.94
CA ARG A 103 3.73 0.79 10.50
C ARG A 103 2.72 0.96 11.65
N GLN A 104 2.94 1.96 12.51
CA GLN A 104 2.06 2.25 13.63
C GLN A 104 0.65 2.59 13.18
N SER A 105 0.51 3.40 12.13
CA SER A 105 -0.79 3.75 11.55
C SER A 105 -1.52 2.52 10.99
N VAL A 106 -0.81 1.55 10.41
CA VAL A 106 -1.41 0.28 9.96
C VAL A 106 -1.92 -0.53 11.14
N ILE A 107 -1.13 -0.63 12.22
CA ILE A 107 -1.51 -1.35 13.45
C ILE A 107 -2.77 -0.71 14.05
N GLU A 108 -2.78 0.61 14.18
CA GLU A 108 -3.93 1.36 14.71
C GLU A 108 -5.17 1.18 13.85
N MET A 109 -5.04 1.23 12.52
CA MET A 109 -6.15 1.01 11.59
C MET A 109 -6.73 -0.41 11.73
N VAL A 110 -5.88 -1.44 11.77
CA VAL A 110 -6.34 -2.83 11.95
C VAL A 110 -7.02 -3.00 13.31
N GLN A 111 -6.41 -2.49 14.38
CA GLN A 111 -6.94 -2.66 15.73
C GLN A 111 -8.24 -1.88 15.95
N GLN A 112 -8.29 -0.61 15.54
CA GLN A 112 -9.39 0.30 15.88
C GLN A 112 -10.51 0.30 14.85
N GLN A 113 -10.20 0.20 13.56
CA GLN A 113 -11.21 0.34 12.50
C GLN A 113 -11.73 -1.02 12.03
N ILE A 114 -10.83 -1.99 11.79
CA ILE A 114 -11.23 -3.30 11.25
C ILE A 114 -11.76 -4.18 12.39
N PHE A 115 -10.97 -4.36 13.44
CA PHE A 115 -11.31 -5.27 14.54
C PHE A 115 -12.08 -4.60 15.68
N LYS A 116 -12.17 -3.25 15.71
CA LYS A 116 -12.85 -2.48 16.78
C LYS A 116 -12.42 -2.93 18.20
N GLY A 117 -11.14 -3.25 18.38
CA GLY A 117 -10.56 -3.76 19.62
C GLY A 117 -10.71 -5.27 19.88
N GLN A 118 -11.45 -5.99 19.04
CA GLN A 118 -11.61 -7.44 19.16
C GLN A 118 -10.35 -8.21 18.70
N PRO A 119 -10.03 -9.37 19.29
CA PRO A 119 -8.91 -10.19 18.84
C PRO A 119 -9.20 -10.94 17.53
N GLN A 120 -10.48 -11.21 17.24
CA GLN A 120 -10.92 -12.01 16.11
C GLN A 120 -12.28 -11.55 15.59
N LEU A 121 -12.57 -11.79 14.32
CA LEU A 121 -13.85 -11.46 13.66
C LEU A 121 -14.47 -12.68 13.01
N ALA A 122 -15.76 -12.89 13.23
CA ALA A 122 -16.53 -13.89 12.49
C ALA A 122 -16.78 -13.41 11.06
N CYS A 123 -16.46 -14.24 10.09
CA CYS A 123 -16.56 -13.93 8.68
C CYS A 123 -17.28 -15.04 7.92
N ALA A 124 -17.92 -14.68 6.82
CA ALA A 124 -18.48 -15.61 5.86
C ALA A 124 -18.14 -15.14 4.45
N ALA A 125 -17.78 -16.07 3.58
CA ALA A 125 -17.54 -15.79 2.18
C ALA A 125 -18.26 -16.83 1.33
N THR A 126 -19.06 -16.35 0.39
CA THR A 126 -19.73 -17.15 -0.62
C THR A 126 -19.33 -16.62 -1.98
N PHE A 127 -18.84 -17.51 -2.84
CA PHE A 127 -18.48 -17.24 -4.21
C PHE A 127 -19.34 -18.14 -5.09
N ASP A 128 -20.14 -17.52 -5.95
CA ASP A 128 -20.89 -18.22 -6.98
C ASP A 128 -20.35 -17.84 -8.36
N GLU A 129 -20.97 -18.34 -9.43
CA GLU A 129 -20.55 -18.06 -10.80
C GLU A 129 -20.73 -16.59 -11.22
N ASN A 130 -21.73 -15.91 -10.64
CA ASN A 130 -22.19 -14.58 -11.04
C ASN A 130 -21.63 -13.47 -10.13
N GLY A 131 -21.34 -13.78 -8.88
CA GLY A 131 -20.89 -12.81 -7.90
C GLY A 131 -20.34 -13.42 -6.62
N LEU A 132 -20.19 -12.52 -5.65
CA LEU A 132 -19.66 -12.80 -4.33
C LEU A 132 -20.55 -12.18 -3.26
N GLN A 133 -20.61 -12.84 -2.12
CA GLN A 133 -21.23 -12.37 -0.89
C GLN A 133 -20.26 -12.55 0.26
N LEU A 134 -19.84 -11.44 0.85
CA LEU A 134 -18.86 -11.39 1.92
C LEU A 134 -19.50 -10.78 3.15
N GLN A 135 -19.17 -11.32 4.31
CA GLN A 135 -19.53 -10.79 5.60
C GLN A 135 -18.29 -10.82 6.50
N GLN A 136 -17.99 -9.69 7.16
CA GLN A 136 -16.89 -9.56 8.11
C GLN A 136 -17.36 -8.71 9.30
N GLY A 137 -17.74 -9.37 10.40
CA GLY A 137 -18.47 -8.72 11.48
C GLY A 137 -19.79 -8.11 11.00
N ASP A 138 -19.97 -6.82 11.22
CA ASP A 138 -21.16 -6.06 10.79
C ASP A 138 -21.12 -5.66 9.30
N LEU A 139 -19.96 -5.79 8.65
CA LEU A 139 -19.80 -5.40 7.25
C LEU A 139 -20.30 -6.51 6.33
N GLN A 140 -21.06 -6.12 5.31
CA GLN A 140 -21.55 -7.02 4.27
C GLN A 140 -21.30 -6.42 2.90
N LEU A 141 -20.90 -7.26 1.95
CA LEU A 141 -20.75 -6.91 0.55
C LEU A 141 -21.35 -8.00 -0.30
N ALA A 142 -22.34 -7.66 -1.11
CA ALA A 142 -22.87 -8.52 -2.17
C ALA A 142 -22.74 -7.79 -3.50
N ALA A 143 -22.01 -8.39 -4.44
CA ALA A 143 -21.72 -7.77 -5.73
C ALA A 143 -21.49 -8.83 -6.81
N ALA A 144 -21.86 -8.49 -8.06
CA ALA A 144 -21.40 -9.23 -9.23
C ALA A 144 -19.91 -8.93 -9.47
N TYR A 145 -19.16 -9.87 -10.04
CA TYR A 145 -17.71 -9.71 -10.25
C TYR A 145 -17.35 -8.54 -11.18
N ASP A 146 -18.25 -8.20 -12.08
CA ASP A 146 -18.17 -7.19 -13.13
C ASP A 146 -18.77 -5.84 -12.71
N ASP A 147 -19.33 -5.75 -11.50
CA ASP A 147 -19.86 -4.52 -10.95
C ASP A 147 -18.74 -3.64 -10.33
N ALA A 148 -18.10 -2.84 -11.18
CA ALA A 148 -17.09 -1.85 -10.78
C ALA A 148 -17.63 -0.73 -9.87
N SER A 149 -18.96 -0.59 -9.74
CA SER A 149 -19.58 0.39 -8.82
C SER A 149 -19.65 -0.14 -7.38
N ARG A 150 -19.46 -1.45 -7.20
CA ARG A 150 -19.45 -2.14 -5.90
C ARG A 150 -18.10 -2.73 -5.54
N ILE A 151 -17.38 -3.27 -6.51
CA ILE A 151 -16.05 -3.83 -6.34
C ILE A 151 -15.02 -2.84 -6.88
N GLY A 152 -14.14 -2.35 -6.00
CA GLY A 152 -13.05 -1.46 -6.39
C GLY A 152 -11.81 -2.24 -6.83
N ILE A 153 -11.19 -2.92 -5.87
CA ILE A 153 -9.92 -3.63 -6.08
C ILE A 153 -9.97 -5.01 -5.44
N ILE A 154 -9.54 -6.01 -6.18
CA ILE A 154 -9.33 -7.38 -5.73
C ILE A 154 -7.86 -7.71 -5.91
N PHE A 155 -7.19 -8.17 -4.86
CA PHE A 155 -5.82 -8.65 -4.98
C PHE A 155 -5.51 -9.69 -3.91
N GLU A 156 -4.49 -10.49 -4.17
CA GLU A 156 -4.02 -11.53 -3.27
C GLU A 156 -2.61 -11.19 -2.77
N ARG A 157 -2.35 -11.42 -1.49
CA ARG A 157 -1.01 -11.33 -0.93
C ARG A 157 -0.85 -12.29 0.24
N GLN A 158 0.22 -13.09 0.22
CA GLN A 158 0.57 -14.04 1.29
C GLN A 158 -0.54 -15.06 1.62
N GLY A 159 -1.33 -15.45 0.63
CA GLY A 159 -2.46 -16.36 0.80
C GLY A 159 -3.71 -15.69 1.38
N MET A 160 -3.72 -14.37 1.49
CA MET A 160 -4.88 -13.58 1.90
C MET A 160 -5.43 -12.83 0.69
N LEU A 161 -6.68 -13.13 0.35
CA LEU A 161 -7.44 -12.38 -0.63
C LEU A 161 -8.01 -11.13 0.05
N GLN A 162 -7.79 -9.98 -0.59
CA GLN A 162 -8.29 -8.69 -0.15
C GLN A 162 -9.25 -8.14 -1.20
N ILE A 163 -10.45 -7.76 -0.76
CA ILE A 163 -11.47 -7.16 -1.61
C ILE A 163 -11.87 -5.81 -1.00
N THR A 164 -11.59 -4.74 -1.74
CA THR A 164 -11.96 -3.38 -1.38
C THR A 164 -13.19 -2.98 -2.21
N PRO A 165 -14.31 -2.60 -1.57
CA PRO A 165 -15.47 -2.05 -2.27
C PRO A 165 -15.10 -0.76 -3.00
N ALA A 166 -15.89 -0.42 -4.00
CA ALA A 166 -15.78 0.89 -4.62
C ALA A 166 -16.18 1.99 -3.61
N ALA A 167 -15.57 3.17 -3.73
CA ALA A 167 -15.72 4.28 -2.78
C ALA A 167 -17.18 4.68 -2.50
N ASN A 168 -18.08 4.47 -3.47
CA ASN A 168 -19.49 4.83 -3.35
C ASN A 168 -20.33 3.80 -2.58
N SER A 169 -19.82 2.57 -2.41
CA SER A 169 -20.57 1.47 -1.78
C SER A 169 -20.23 1.32 -0.30
N SER A 170 -18.95 1.46 0.07
CA SER A 170 -18.47 1.53 1.46
C SER A 170 -17.00 1.95 1.45
N PRO A 171 -16.70 3.26 1.57
CA PRO A 171 -15.37 3.81 1.26
C PRO A 171 -14.22 3.31 2.15
N ASP A 172 -14.52 2.76 3.33
CA ASP A 172 -13.51 2.36 4.33
C ASP A 172 -13.54 0.86 4.68
N ALA A 173 -14.28 0.04 3.94
CA ALA A 173 -14.37 -1.39 4.21
C ALA A 173 -13.30 -2.16 3.41
N ILE A 174 -12.60 -3.09 4.07
CA ILE A 174 -11.73 -4.06 3.40
C ILE A 174 -12.10 -5.44 3.91
N PHE A 175 -12.43 -6.33 2.99
CA PHE A 175 -12.74 -7.73 3.28
C PHE A 175 -11.50 -8.59 3.13
N PHE A 176 -11.18 -9.35 4.17
CA PHE A 176 -10.01 -10.24 4.21
C PHE A 176 -10.46 -11.69 4.24
N ILE A 177 -9.95 -12.49 3.31
CA ILE A 177 -10.36 -13.88 3.15
C ILE A 177 -9.11 -14.76 3.03
N PRO A 178 -8.82 -15.61 4.03
CA PRO A 178 -7.72 -16.56 3.97
C PRO A 178 -8.01 -17.63 2.91
N LEU A 179 -7.20 -17.70 1.85
CA LEU A 179 -7.38 -18.67 0.78
C LEU A 179 -7.28 -20.12 1.30
N ARG A 180 -6.51 -20.34 2.37
CA ARG A 180 -6.40 -21.66 3.02
C ARG A 180 -7.70 -22.15 3.66
N GLN A 181 -8.62 -21.24 3.99
CA GLN A 181 -9.91 -21.54 4.61
C GLN A 181 -11.06 -21.60 3.60
N LEU A 182 -10.77 -21.31 2.32
CA LEU A 182 -11.71 -21.40 1.22
C LEU A 182 -11.68 -22.80 0.58
N PRO A 183 -12.80 -23.53 0.56
CA PRO A 183 -12.98 -24.67 -0.33
C PRO A 183 -12.74 -24.23 -1.78
N ASN A 184 -12.08 -25.04 -2.60
CA ASN A 184 -11.85 -24.73 -4.02
C ASN A 184 -11.22 -23.35 -4.29
N ALA A 185 -10.30 -22.89 -3.43
CA ALA A 185 -9.65 -21.58 -3.57
C ALA A 185 -9.06 -21.32 -4.97
N GLN A 186 -8.55 -22.36 -5.65
CA GLN A 186 -8.05 -22.25 -7.03
C GLN A 186 -9.14 -21.83 -8.03
N ALA A 187 -10.33 -22.44 -7.96
CA ALA A 187 -11.44 -22.10 -8.85
C ALA A 187 -11.96 -20.67 -8.58
N VAL A 188 -12.03 -20.28 -7.30
CA VAL A 188 -12.37 -18.91 -6.89
C VAL A 188 -11.37 -17.91 -7.47
N MET A 189 -10.07 -18.17 -7.33
CA MET A 189 -9.03 -17.29 -7.88
C MET A 189 -9.09 -17.19 -9.41
N GLN A 190 -9.31 -18.29 -10.12
CA GLN A 190 -9.50 -18.28 -11.57
C GLN A 190 -10.70 -17.43 -11.99
N ARG A 191 -11.79 -17.46 -11.22
CA ARG A 191 -12.96 -16.61 -11.48
C ARG A 191 -12.70 -15.14 -11.19
N LEU A 192 -12.02 -14.85 -10.08
CA LEU A 192 -11.66 -13.50 -9.65
C LEU A 192 -10.68 -12.84 -10.61
N GLN A 193 -9.72 -13.58 -11.17
CA GLN A 193 -8.79 -13.08 -12.18
C GLN A 193 -9.45 -12.55 -13.45
N ARG A 194 -10.70 -12.96 -13.72
CA ARG A 194 -11.50 -12.44 -14.84
C ARG A 194 -12.27 -11.16 -14.50
N SER A 195 -12.30 -10.76 -13.22
CA SER A 195 -12.95 -9.52 -12.80
C SER A 195 -12.12 -8.30 -13.24
N PRO A 196 -12.76 -7.22 -13.70
CA PRO A 196 -12.06 -5.97 -14.03
C PRO A 196 -11.36 -5.34 -12.81
N GLY A 197 -11.79 -5.67 -11.58
CA GLY A 197 -11.18 -5.17 -10.35
C GLY A 197 -9.93 -5.95 -9.92
N PHE A 198 -9.56 -7.03 -10.61
CA PHE A 198 -8.44 -7.87 -10.19
C PHE A 198 -7.09 -7.25 -10.57
N VAL A 199 -6.24 -7.04 -9.56
CA VAL A 199 -4.87 -6.56 -9.73
C VAL A 199 -3.92 -7.73 -9.52
N ALA A 200 -3.28 -8.17 -10.60
CA ALA A 200 -2.21 -9.16 -10.52
C ALA A 200 -1.00 -8.57 -9.81
N VAL A 201 -0.56 -9.20 -8.72
CA VAL A 201 0.73 -8.89 -8.11
C VAL A 201 1.80 -9.48 -9.03
N GLN A 202 2.41 -8.64 -9.87
CA GLN A 202 3.64 -9.03 -10.56
C GLN A 202 4.72 -9.25 -9.49
N ALA A 203 5.21 -10.49 -9.42
CA ALA A 203 6.32 -10.89 -8.56
C ALA A 203 7.62 -10.19 -8.98
#